data_AF-A0A177CCG0-F1
#
_entry.id   AF-A0A177CCG0-F1
#
_cell.length_a   1.000
_cell.length_b   1.000
_cell.length_c   1.000
_cell.angle_alpha   90.00
_cell.angle_beta   90.00
_cell.angle_gamma   90.00
#
_symmetry.space_group_name_H-M   'P 1'
#
loop_
_entity.id
_entity.type
_entity.pdbx_description
1 polymer ?
#
loop_
_entity_poly.entity_id
_entity_poly.type
_entity_poly.pdbx_seq_one_letter_code
_entity_poly.pdbx_strand_id
1 'polypeptide(L)'
;MPQEAQISVNERAFIQDALKEQIRLDGRAFDAFRALELTFGDEYGVADVQLGKTRVIARISVDVVTPAPERKFDGVFQIITEFSPMASPAFEVGRPTNAEVVLSRILEKAIRRSNALDTESLCIIAGLKCFALRADVHVIDHDGGLIDASCIAVMAALQHFRRPDVVVEGEKATVLSIRERDPIPLSILHQPLCVTFSYFEEGELFLVDANLAEEQVRDGEVIITMNRHGEVCQIAKYGGATVEPYALFNLTTLALQKVKEMSKFIQTRLDDDAKKRNAGGLLAELSAENDRPFDRPVE
;
A
#
# COMPACT_ATOMS: atom_id res chain seq x y z
N MET A 1 26.07 -6.34 15.79
CA MET A 1 25.01 -6.09 14.79
C MET A 1 23.84 -5.50 15.54
N PRO A 2 23.24 -4.41 15.07
CA PRO A 2 22.05 -3.89 15.71
C PRO A 2 20.96 -4.96 15.64
N GLN A 3 20.33 -5.23 16.78
CA GLN A 3 19.29 -6.24 16.93
C GLN A 3 18.03 -5.55 17.40
N GLU A 4 16.90 -6.14 17.04
CA GLU A 4 15.61 -5.71 17.56
C GLU A 4 15.58 -5.85 19.08
N ALA A 5 14.89 -4.93 19.75
CA ALA A 5 14.71 -4.99 21.18
C ALA A 5 13.91 -6.26 21.52
N GLN A 6 14.58 -7.23 22.14
CA GLN A 6 13.95 -8.46 22.57
C GLN A 6 13.10 -8.20 23.81
N ILE A 7 11.87 -8.70 23.77
CA ILE A 7 10.95 -8.66 24.91
C ILE A 7 11.47 -9.51 26.07
N SER A 8 11.24 -9.03 27.29
CA SER A 8 11.61 -9.76 28.50
C SER A 8 10.75 -11.02 28.68
N VAL A 9 11.27 -12.05 29.35
CA VAL A 9 10.51 -13.29 29.61
C VAL A 9 9.20 -13.00 30.37
N ASN A 10 9.23 -12.06 31.31
CA ASN A 10 8.06 -11.66 32.08
C ASN A 10 7.00 -10.98 31.22
N GLU A 11 7.42 -10.09 30.31
CA GLU A 11 6.52 -9.40 29.41
C GLU A 11 5.91 -10.35 28.37
N ARG A 12 6.71 -11.30 27.85
CA ARG A 12 6.19 -12.38 27.00
C ARG A 12 5.14 -13.22 27.72
N ALA A 13 5.43 -13.67 28.93
CA ALA A 13 4.48 -14.46 29.73
C ALA A 13 3.21 -13.66 30.04
N PHE A 14 3.37 -12.38 30.40
CA PHE A 14 2.26 -11.48 30.68
C PHE A 14 1.34 -11.27 29.47
N ILE A 15 1.91 -11.09 28.27
CA ILE A 15 1.12 -10.97 27.03
C ILE A 15 0.35 -12.27 26.77
N GLN A 16 0.99 -13.43 26.90
CA GLN A 16 0.33 -14.71 26.70
C GLN A 16 -0.82 -14.92 27.69
N ASP A 17 -0.61 -14.61 28.97
CA ASP A 17 -1.64 -14.75 29.99
C ASP A 17 -2.78 -13.74 29.83
N ALA A 18 -2.50 -12.50 29.42
CA ALA A 18 -3.53 -11.51 29.09
C ALA A 18 -4.38 -11.94 27.88
N LEU A 19 -3.77 -12.56 26.87
CA LEU A 19 -4.48 -13.07 25.70
C LEU A 19 -5.42 -14.24 26.05
N LYS A 20 -5.05 -15.11 27.00
CA LYS A 20 -5.96 -16.14 27.54
C LYS A 20 -7.20 -15.55 28.18
N GLU A 21 -7.03 -14.43 28.88
CA GLU A 21 -8.14 -13.68 29.49
C GLU A 21 -8.93 -12.84 28.49
N GLN A 22 -8.62 -12.91 27.19
CA GLN A 22 -9.23 -12.12 26.10
C GLN A 22 -8.99 -10.61 26.22
N ILE A 23 -7.86 -10.20 26.80
CA ILE A 23 -7.50 -8.80 27.01
C ILE A 23 -6.24 -8.46 26.20
N ARG A 24 -6.33 -7.43 25.35
CA ARG A 24 -5.15 -6.84 24.69
C ARG A 24 -4.57 -5.72 25.55
N LEU A 25 -3.25 -5.53 25.46
CA LEU A 25 -2.54 -4.43 26.13
C LEU A 25 -3.08 -3.05 25.74
N ASP A 26 -3.48 -2.88 24.47
CA ASP A 26 -4.03 -1.63 23.95
C ASP A 26 -5.53 -1.44 24.29
N GLY A 27 -6.18 -2.41 24.95
CA GLY A 27 -7.62 -2.40 25.25
C GLY A 27 -8.53 -2.62 24.05
N ARG A 28 -7.98 -2.95 22.88
CA ARG A 28 -8.74 -3.24 21.64
C ARG A 28 -9.34 -4.65 21.67
N ALA A 29 -10.41 -4.85 20.92
CA ALA A 29 -10.93 -6.18 20.62
C ALA A 29 -9.96 -6.97 19.71
N PHE A 30 -10.12 -8.29 19.66
CA PHE A 30 -9.27 -9.17 18.86
C PHE A 30 -9.47 -8.99 17.35
N ASP A 31 -10.65 -8.53 16.93
CA ASP A 31 -10.98 -8.28 15.53
C ASP A 31 -10.78 -6.81 15.10
N ALA A 32 -10.31 -5.95 16.02
CA ALA A 32 -10.23 -4.51 15.78
C ALA A 32 -8.86 -4.08 15.24
N PHE A 33 -8.88 -3.37 14.11
CA PHE A 33 -7.74 -2.65 13.56
C PHE A 33 -7.39 -1.40 14.39
N ARG A 34 -6.13 -0.97 14.33
CA ARG A 34 -5.72 0.37 14.79
C ARG A 34 -6.38 1.47 13.96
N ALA A 35 -6.35 2.69 14.50
CA ALA A 35 -6.77 3.87 13.76
C ALA A 35 -5.90 3.99 12.49
N LEU A 36 -6.57 3.97 11.34
CA LEU A 36 -5.96 4.14 10.03
C LEU A 36 -6.10 5.60 9.61
N GLU A 37 -4.97 6.23 9.34
CA GLU A 37 -4.89 7.56 8.75
C GLU A 37 -4.19 7.47 7.40
N LEU A 38 -4.79 8.11 6.40
CA LEU A 38 -4.26 8.17 5.05
C LEU A 38 -4.20 9.63 4.63
N THR A 39 -2.99 10.06 4.29
CA THR A 39 -2.68 11.39 3.78
C THR A 39 -1.99 11.29 2.44
N PHE A 40 -2.35 12.16 1.52
CA PHE A 40 -1.72 12.24 0.20
C PHE A 40 -0.73 13.40 0.17
N GLY A 41 0.38 13.21 -0.53
CA GLY A 41 1.36 14.28 -0.77
C GLY A 41 0.88 15.26 -1.83
N ASP A 42 1.59 16.37 -2.00
CA ASP A 42 1.26 17.38 -3.01
C ASP A 42 1.34 16.80 -4.44
N GLU A 43 2.34 15.96 -4.71
CA GLU A 43 2.47 15.23 -5.97
C GLU A 43 1.49 14.05 -6.08
N TYR A 44 0.97 13.81 -7.28
CA TYR A 44 0.15 12.63 -7.55
C TYR A 44 0.94 11.34 -7.37
N GLY A 45 0.34 10.37 -6.68
CA GLY A 45 0.93 9.04 -6.41
C GLY A 45 1.89 8.97 -5.23
N VAL A 46 1.89 9.98 -4.35
CA VAL A 46 2.46 9.86 -3.00
C VAL A 46 1.33 9.60 -2.00
N ALA A 47 1.42 8.51 -1.25
CA ALA A 47 0.50 8.17 -0.17
C ALA A 47 1.28 7.85 1.11
N ASP A 48 0.89 8.49 2.20
CA ASP A 48 1.43 8.28 3.53
C ASP A 48 0.34 7.66 4.40
N VAL A 49 0.61 6.45 4.86
CA VAL A 49 -0.31 5.63 5.65
C VAL A 49 0.25 5.49 7.04
N GLN A 50 -0.57 5.84 8.02
CA GLN A 50 -0.30 5.63 9.42
C GLN A 50 -1.33 4.67 9.99
N LEU A 51 -0.86 3.55 10.52
CA LEU A 51 -1.65 2.53 11.20
C LEU A 51 -1.22 2.52 12.68
N GLY A 52 -1.89 3.34 13.49
CA GLY A 52 -1.44 3.63 14.85
C GLY A 52 -0.05 4.31 14.85
N LYS A 53 0.99 3.59 15.27
CA LYS A 53 2.38 4.09 15.26
C LYS A 53 3.14 3.67 13.99
N THR A 54 2.72 2.59 13.32
CA THR A 54 3.36 2.15 12.09
C THR A 54 3.10 3.16 10.99
N ARG A 55 4.16 3.65 10.32
CA ARG A 55 4.05 4.62 9.23
C ARG A 55 4.79 4.15 8.00
N VAL A 56 4.10 4.16 6.86
CA VAL A 56 4.63 3.71 5.57
C VAL A 56 4.28 4.74 4.51
N ILE A 57 5.28 5.15 3.73
CA ILE A 57 5.09 6.01 2.57
C ILE A 57 5.27 5.18 1.30
N ALA A 58 4.30 5.27 0.40
CA ALA A 58 4.41 4.75 -0.95
C ALA A 58 4.51 5.90 -1.95
N ARG A 59 5.47 5.80 -2.87
CA ARG A 59 5.63 6.71 -4.01
C ARG A 59 5.55 5.90 -5.31
N ILE A 60 4.84 6.42 -6.28
CA ILE A 60 4.82 5.87 -7.64
C ILE A 60 5.57 6.79 -8.58
N SER A 61 6.49 6.21 -9.33
CA SER A 61 7.14 6.84 -10.46
C SER A 61 6.80 6.10 -11.76
N VAL A 62 6.94 6.81 -12.87
CA VAL A 62 6.71 6.26 -14.21
C VAL A 62 7.86 6.66 -15.13
N ASP A 63 8.39 5.69 -15.85
CA ASP A 63 9.39 5.88 -16.90
C ASP A 63 8.90 5.26 -18.21
N VAL A 64 9.52 5.64 -19.34
CA VAL A 64 9.26 5.01 -20.64
C VAL A 64 10.41 4.07 -20.97
N VAL A 65 10.11 2.78 -21.08
CA VAL A 65 11.09 1.71 -21.29
C VAL A 65 10.64 0.83 -22.45
N THR A 66 11.57 0.07 -23.04
CA THR A 66 11.23 -0.97 -24.01
C THR A 66 10.66 -2.20 -23.29
N PRO A 67 9.49 -2.71 -23.69
CA PRO A 67 8.90 -3.89 -23.06
C PRO A 67 9.78 -5.13 -23.28
N ALA A 68 9.61 -6.13 -22.42
CA ALA A 68 10.29 -7.40 -22.57
C ALA A 68 9.85 -8.10 -23.88
N PRO A 69 10.76 -8.82 -24.58
CA PRO A 69 10.44 -9.45 -25.87
C PRO A 69 9.35 -10.53 -25.77
N GLU A 70 9.18 -11.13 -24.59
CA GLU A 70 8.15 -12.12 -24.29
C GLU A 70 6.75 -11.51 -24.21
N ARG A 71 6.64 -10.26 -23.76
CA ARG A 71 5.36 -9.57 -23.51
C ARG A 71 5.39 -8.17 -24.11
N LYS A 72 5.19 -8.10 -25.43
CA LYS A 72 5.29 -6.87 -26.22
C LYS A 72 4.11 -5.90 -26.03
N PHE A 73 2.99 -6.40 -25.50
CA PHE A 73 1.76 -5.63 -25.29
C PHE A 73 1.54 -5.20 -23.83
N ASP A 74 2.43 -5.60 -22.92
CA ASP A 74 2.32 -5.27 -21.51
C ASP A 74 3.33 -4.18 -21.15
N GLY A 75 2.91 -3.26 -20.29
CA GLY A 75 3.82 -2.41 -19.53
C GLY A 75 4.51 -3.17 -18.40
N VAL A 76 5.51 -2.53 -17.82
CA VAL A 76 6.29 -3.08 -16.71
C VAL A 76 5.80 -2.45 -15.42
N PHE A 77 5.48 -3.24 -14.41
CA PHE A 77 5.12 -2.73 -13.08
C PHE A 77 5.98 -3.40 -12.02
N GLN A 78 6.79 -2.64 -11.27
CA GLN A 78 7.70 -3.14 -10.23
C GLN A 78 7.34 -2.54 -8.86
N ILE A 79 7.41 -3.37 -7.82
CA ILE A 79 7.24 -2.95 -6.43
C ILE A 79 8.58 -3.16 -5.73
N ILE A 80 9.10 -2.09 -5.14
CA ILE A 80 10.33 -2.11 -4.36
C ILE A 80 9.97 -1.69 -2.94
N THR A 81 10.36 -2.51 -1.98
CA THR A 81 10.20 -2.21 -0.56
C THR A 81 11.58 -1.92 0.00
N GLU A 82 11.73 -0.80 0.71
CA GLU A 82 12.98 -0.41 1.34
C GLU A 82 12.76 -0.24 2.84
N PHE A 83 13.53 -0.98 3.63
CA PHE A 83 13.52 -0.85 5.09
C PHE A 83 14.56 0.18 5.52
N SER A 84 14.09 1.28 6.10
CA SER A 84 14.95 2.32 6.64
C SER A 84 15.37 1.96 8.07
N PRO A 85 16.63 2.19 8.47
CA PRO A 85 17.06 2.11 9.89
C PRO A 85 16.31 3.06 10.81
N MET A 86 15.59 4.05 10.25
CA MET A 86 14.68 4.91 10.99
C MET A 86 13.49 4.13 11.58
N ALA A 87 13.04 3.08 10.91
CA ALA A 87 11.87 2.30 11.32
C ALA A 87 12.17 1.31 12.44
N SER A 88 13.32 0.67 12.38
CA SER A 88 13.82 -0.19 13.45
C SER A 88 15.33 -0.19 13.41
N PRO A 89 16.03 -0.14 14.56
CA PRO A 89 17.47 -0.25 14.59
C PRO A 89 17.96 -1.57 13.99
N ALA A 90 17.13 -2.62 13.96
CA ALA A 90 17.46 -3.91 13.37
C ALA A 90 17.59 -3.89 11.84
N PHE A 91 17.09 -2.84 11.17
CA PHE A 91 17.16 -2.73 9.73
C PHE A 91 18.48 -2.11 9.28
N GLU A 92 19.25 -2.86 8.49
CA GLU A 92 20.51 -2.41 7.92
C GLU A 92 20.30 -1.99 6.45
N VAL A 93 20.85 -0.85 6.06
CA VAL A 93 20.75 -0.36 4.67
C VAL A 93 21.55 -1.27 3.74
N GLY A 94 20.91 -1.74 2.67
CA GLY A 94 21.58 -2.46 1.58
C GLY A 94 21.68 -3.98 1.77
N ARG A 95 21.29 -4.51 2.94
CA ARG A 95 21.12 -5.95 3.14
C ARG A 95 19.63 -6.27 3.30
N PRO A 96 19.01 -6.97 2.33
CA PRO A 96 17.61 -7.32 2.43
C PRO A 96 17.39 -8.25 3.62
N THR A 97 16.55 -7.82 4.56
CA THR A 97 16.18 -8.65 5.71
C THR A 97 15.16 -9.71 5.27
N ASN A 98 15.03 -10.80 6.05
CA ASN A 98 14.02 -11.82 5.77
C ASN A 98 12.59 -11.22 5.74
N ALA A 99 12.31 -10.28 6.64
CA ALA A 99 11.03 -9.58 6.71
C ALA A 99 10.77 -8.75 5.43
N GLU A 100 11.77 -8.05 4.93
CA GLU A 100 11.69 -7.27 3.69
C GLU A 100 11.45 -8.16 2.46
N VAL A 101 12.14 -9.30 2.36
CA VAL A 101 11.93 -10.26 1.27
C VAL A 101 10.52 -10.87 1.31
N VAL A 102 10.02 -11.18 2.51
CA VAL A 102 8.66 -11.69 2.70
C VAL A 102 7.64 -10.62 2.31
N LEU A 103 7.80 -9.38 2.78
CA LEU A 103 6.92 -8.25 2.44
C LEU A 103 6.88 -8.00 0.92
N SER A 104 8.05 -7.85 0.29
CA SER A 104 8.19 -7.63 -1.15
C SER A 104 7.44 -8.70 -1.95
N ARG A 105 7.63 -9.99 -1.58
CA ARG A 105 6.99 -11.11 -2.25
C ARG A 105 5.48 -11.16 -2.03
N ILE A 106 5.01 -10.79 -0.84
CA ILE A 106 3.57 -10.73 -0.54
C ILE A 106 2.91 -9.62 -1.34
N LEU A 107 3.52 -8.43 -1.42
CA LEU A 107 3.00 -7.32 -2.22
C LEU A 107 3.02 -7.63 -3.71
N GLU A 108 4.08 -8.27 -4.20
CA GLU A 108 4.15 -8.72 -5.59
C GLU A 108 3.03 -9.71 -5.93
N LYS A 109 2.78 -10.70 -5.06
CA LYS A 109 1.66 -11.63 -5.26
C LYS A 109 0.30 -10.96 -5.08
N ALA A 110 0.17 -10.03 -4.14
CA ALA A 110 -1.07 -9.34 -3.83
C ALA A 110 -1.53 -8.44 -4.97
N ILE A 111 -0.62 -7.73 -5.64
CA ILE A 111 -0.93 -6.65 -6.59
C ILE A 111 -0.55 -7.02 -8.02
N ARG A 112 0.68 -7.51 -8.26
CA ARG A 112 1.15 -7.86 -9.60
C ARG A 112 0.52 -9.16 -10.08
N ARG A 113 0.56 -10.24 -9.28
CA ARG A 113 0.02 -11.55 -9.70
C ARG A 113 -1.51 -11.60 -9.75
N SER A 114 -2.18 -10.79 -8.93
CA SER A 114 -3.64 -10.65 -8.98
C SER A 114 -4.11 -9.89 -10.21
N ASN A 115 -3.23 -9.19 -10.94
CA ASN A 115 -3.56 -8.25 -12.01
C ASN A 115 -4.46 -7.10 -11.51
N ALA A 116 -4.12 -6.50 -10.36
CA ALA A 116 -4.84 -5.34 -9.84
C ALA A 116 -4.76 -4.12 -10.77
N LEU A 117 -3.59 -3.94 -11.41
CA LEU A 117 -3.32 -2.92 -12.41
C LEU A 117 -3.41 -3.51 -13.81
N ASP A 118 -4.07 -2.81 -14.72
CA ASP A 118 -4.11 -3.17 -16.13
C ASP A 118 -2.78 -2.82 -16.82
N THR A 119 -1.92 -3.83 -17.01
CA THR A 119 -0.63 -3.67 -17.67
C THR A 119 -0.74 -3.46 -19.17
N GLU A 120 -1.84 -3.85 -19.81
CA GLU A 120 -2.02 -3.66 -21.25
C GLU A 120 -2.26 -2.18 -21.56
N SER A 121 -2.99 -1.48 -20.68
CA SER A 121 -3.23 -0.03 -20.76
C SER A 121 -1.95 0.83 -20.69
N LEU A 122 -0.84 0.25 -20.25
CA LEU A 122 0.47 0.90 -20.13
C LEU A 122 1.31 0.80 -21.39
N CYS A 123 0.89 0.03 -22.40
CA CYS A 123 1.61 -0.07 -23.66
C CYS A 123 1.36 1.17 -24.53
N ILE A 124 2.43 1.78 -25.06
CA ILE A 124 2.35 2.95 -25.94
C ILE A 124 2.47 2.48 -27.40
N ILE A 125 3.56 1.77 -27.71
CA ILE A 125 3.82 1.17 -29.01
C ILE A 125 4.32 -0.26 -28.77
N ALA A 126 3.56 -1.23 -29.25
CA ALA A 126 3.83 -2.64 -29.03
C ALA A 126 5.27 -3.02 -29.44
N GLY A 127 6.02 -3.57 -28.49
CA GLY A 127 7.40 -4.03 -28.71
C GLY A 127 8.47 -2.93 -28.80
N LEU A 128 8.11 -1.65 -28.73
CA LEU A 128 9.07 -0.53 -28.80
C LEU A 128 9.09 0.31 -27.52
N LYS A 129 7.92 0.80 -27.08
CA LYS A 129 7.80 1.69 -25.93
C LYS A 129 6.58 1.33 -25.08
N CYS A 130 6.79 1.16 -23.79
CA CYS A 130 5.75 1.01 -22.79
C CYS A 130 6.07 1.85 -21.55
N PHE A 131 5.06 2.13 -20.73
CA PHE A 131 5.29 2.68 -19.41
C PHE A 131 5.84 1.59 -18.48
N ALA A 132 6.87 1.97 -17.72
CA ALA A 132 7.41 1.23 -16.60
C ALA A 132 7.03 1.97 -15.31
N LEU A 133 6.07 1.41 -14.57
CA LEU A 133 5.68 1.93 -13.26
C LEU A 133 6.52 1.28 -12.18
N ARG A 134 6.98 2.09 -11.24
CA ARG A 134 7.69 1.66 -10.05
C ARG A 134 6.98 2.18 -8.82
N ALA A 135 6.59 1.28 -7.93
CA ALA A 135 6.03 1.60 -6.61
C ALA A 135 7.12 1.38 -5.56
N ASP A 136 7.64 2.47 -5.01
CA ASP A 136 8.60 2.47 -3.91
C ASP A 136 7.87 2.59 -2.58
N VAL A 137 8.07 1.61 -1.70
CA VAL A 137 7.48 1.54 -0.37
C VAL A 137 8.58 1.76 0.66
N HIS A 138 8.53 2.89 1.35
CA HIS A 138 9.47 3.25 2.40
C HIS A 138 8.79 3.08 3.76
N VAL A 139 9.34 2.19 4.59
CA VAL A 139 8.90 2.04 5.99
C VAL A 139 9.60 3.10 6.83
N ILE A 140 8.82 3.95 7.52
CA ILE A 140 9.32 5.03 8.37
C ILE A 140 9.39 4.60 9.82
N ASP A 141 8.32 3.95 10.31
CA ASP A 141 8.19 3.50 11.70
C ASP A 141 7.54 2.11 11.72
N HIS A 142 8.06 1.22 12.56
CA HIS A 142 7.63 -0.17 12.65
C HIS A 142 7.11 -0.51 14.05
N ASP A 143 5.79 -0.60 14.17
CA ASP A 143 5.08 -1.05 15.38
C ASP A 143 4.14 -2.23 15.07
N GLY A 144 4.54 -3.13 14.17
CA GLY A 144 3.72 -4.24 13.66
C GLY A 144 2.73 -3.87 12.55
N GLY A 145 2.13 -4.86 11.88
CA GLY A 145 1.14 -4.66 10.82
C GLY A 145 1.70 -4.07 9.51
N LEU A 146 2.98 -4.26 9.23
CA LEU A 146 3.67 -3.69 8.05
C LEU A 146 3.04 -4.10 6.72
N ILE A 147 2.57 -5.34 6.64
CA ILE A 147 2.05 -5.94 5.40
C ILE A 147 0.74 -5.27 5.00
N ASP A 148 -0.15 -5.10 5.97
CA ASP A 148 -1.45 -4.46 5.76
C ASP A 148 -1.26 -2.97 5.44
N ALA A 149 -0.44 -2.27 6.23
CA ALA A 149 -0.13 -0.85 6.00
C ALA A 149 0.51 -0.61 4.62
N SER A 150 1.47 -1.45 4.22
CA SER A 150 2.14 -1.33 2.92
C SER A 150 1.20 -1.62 1.75
N CYS A 151 0.31 -2.62 1.90
CA CYS A 151 -0.68 -2.93 0.88
C CYS A 151 -1.66 -1.77 0.68
N ILE A 152 -2.15 -1.18 1.78
CA ILE A 152 -2.99 0.01 1.74
C ILE A 152 -2.25 1.19 1.09
N ALA A 153 -0.99 1.42 1.46
CA ALA A 153 -0.18 2.51 0.92
C ALA A 153 0.02 2.39 -0.59
N VAL A 154 0.42 1.21 -1.09
CA VAL A 154 0.62 0.99 -2.53
C VAL A 154 -0.69 1.13 -3.30
N MET A 155 -1.79 0.55 -2.80
CA MET A 155 -3.08 0.66 -3.50
C MET A 155 -3.64 2.09 -3.49
N ALA A 156 -3.51 2.81 -2.38
CA ALA A 156 -3.91 4.21 -2.29
C ALA A 156 -3.05 5.09 -3.21
N ALA A 157 -1.73 4.87 -3.24
CA ALA A 157 -0.83 5.55 -4.15
C ALA A 157 -1.21 5.26 -5.62
N LEU A 158 -1.49 4.00 -5.99
CA LEU A 158 -1.84 3.63 -7.37
C LEU A 158 -3.13 4.31 -7.83
N GLN A 159 -4.14 4.37 -6.95
CA GLN A 159 -5.40 5.07 -7.24
C GLN A 159 -5.24 6.59 -7.30
N HIS A 160 -4.31 7.15 -6.52
CA HIS A 160 -4.00 8.57 -6.50
C HIS A 160 -3.13 9.00 -7.70
N PHE A 161 -2.25 8.11 -8.20
CA PHE A 161 -1.31 8.44 -9.28
C PHE A 161 -2.03 8.79 -10.58
N ARG A 162 -1.40 9.71 -11.33
CA ARG A 162 -1.83 10.15 -12.65
C ARG A 162 -0.61 10.11 -13.57
N ARG A 163 -0.72 9.38 -14.68
CA ARG A 163 0.37 9.30 -15.66
C ARG A 163 0.31 10.47 -16.64
N PRO A 164 1.45 10.93 -17.18
CA PRO A 164 1.45 11.92 -18.25
C PRO A 164 0.79 11.35 -19.51
N ASP A 165 0.20 12.23 -20.31
CA ASP A 165 -0.37 11.85 -21.60
C ASP A 165 0.71 11.76 -22.67
N VAL A 166 0.49 10.92 -23.68
CA VAL A 166 1.46 10.65 -24.75
C VAL A 166 0.76 10.71 -26.09
N VAL A 167 1.34 11.48 -27.01
CA VAL A 167 0.91 11.52 -28.40
C VAL A 167 1.81 10.61 -29.22
N VAL A 168 1.19 9.72 -30.00
CA VAL A 168 1.89 8.77 -30.85
C VAL A 168 1.70 9.17 -32.31
N GLU A 169 2.81 9.54 -32.97
CA GLU A 169 2.88 9.80 -34.40
C GLU A 169 3.75 8.73 -35.06
N GLY A 170 3.11 7.67 -35.54
CA GLY A 170 3.81 6.49 -36.09
C GLY A 170 4.67 5.81 -35.02
N GLU A 171 5.99 5.84 -35.19
CA GLU A 171 6.96 5.24 -34.25
C GLU A 171 7.48 6.24 -33.20
N LYS A 172 7.11 7.52 -33.29
CA LYS A 172 7.53 8.54 -32.32
C LYS A 172 6.43 8.73 -31.27
N ALA A 173 6.81 8.50 -30.02
CA ALA A 173 6.01 8.83 -28.84
C ALA A 173 6.58 10.07 -28.16
N THR A 174 5.77 11.13 -28.07
CA THR A 174 6.11 12.39 -27.39
C THR A 174 5.30 12.46 -26.10
N VAL A 175 6.00 12.52 -24.96
CA VAL A 175 5.38 12.67 -23.64
C VAL A 175 5.04 14.14 -23.43
N LEU A 176 3.76 14.43 -23.19
CA LEU A 176 3.29 15.77 -22.92
C LEU A 176 3.53 16.13 -21.45
N SER A 177 3.85 17.40 -21.21
CA SER A 177 4.00 17.91 -19.85
C SER A 177 2.63 18.16 -19.20
N ILE A 178 2.59 18.19 -17.86
CA ILE A 178 1.37 18.46 -17.08
C ILE A 178 0.74 19.82 -17.44
N ARG A 179 1.52 20.76 -17.99
CA ARG A 179 1.02 22.08 -18.42
C ARG A 179 0.29 22.04 -19.77
N GLU A 180 0.60 21.05 -20.60
CA GLU A 180 0.02 20.92 -21.93
C GLU A 180 -1.28 20.12 -21.90
N ARG A 181 -1.34 19.12 -21.02
CA ARG A 181 -2.52 18.26 -20.84
C ARG A 181 -2.63 17.74 -19.42
N ASP A 182 -3.88 17.55 -19.01
CA ASP A 182 -4.19 16.93 -17.73
C ASP A 182 -3.71 15.48 -17.68
N PRO A 183 -3.09 15.06 -16.56
CA PRO A 183 -2.57 13.71 -16.42
C PRO A 183 -3.71 12.70 -16.21
N ILE A 184 -3.55 11.52 -16.79
CA ILE A 184 -4.59 10.50 -16.91
C ILE A 184 -4.52 9.52 -15.73
N PRO A 185 -5.64 9.14 -15.09
CA PRO A 185 -5.65 8.10 -14.07
C PRO A 185 -5.26 6.73 -14.63
N LEU A 186 -4.69 5.89 -13.76
CA LEU A 186 -4.42 4.50 -14.08
C LEU A 186 -5.70 3.67 -14.12
N SER A 187 -5.72 2.67 -15.00
CA SER A 187 -6.79 1.68 -15.07
C SER A 187 -6.56 0.60 -14.02
N ILE A 188 -7.33 0.64 -12.93
CA ILE A 188 -7.25 -0.31 -11.82
C ILE A 188 -8.45 -1.24 -11.90
N LEU A 189 -8.19 -2.52 -12.15
CA LEU A 189 -9.22 -3.54 -12.33
C LEU A 189 -9.89 -3.87 -11.00
N HIS A 190 -9.10 -4.00 -9.95
CA HIS A 190 -9.60 -4.27 -8.61
C HIS A 190 -8.62 -3.81 -7.51
N GLN A 191 -9.11 -3.83 -6.27
CA GLN A 191 -8.38 -3.35 -5.10
C GLN A 191 -8.13 -4.50 -4.12
N PRO A 192 -7.04 -5.26 -4.28
CA PRO A 192 -6.65 -6.26 -3.29
C PRO A 192 -6.13 -5.57 -2.04
N LEU A 193 -6.62 -5.98 -0.87
CA LEU A 193 -6.13 -5.52 0.42
C LEU A 193 -5.73 -6.73 1.27
N CYS A 194 -4.62 -6.59 2.00
CA CYS A 194 -4.14 -7.60 2.94
C CYS A 194 -4.79 -7.39 4.31
N VAL A 195 -5.15 -8.50 4.96
CA VAL A 195 -5.51 -8.56 6.37
C VAL A 195 -4.64 -9.63 7.01
N THR A 196 -3.88 -9.24 8.03
CA THR A 196 -2.94 -10.10 8.74
C THR A 196 -3.56 -10.55 10.06
N PHE A 197 -3.61 -11.87 10.24
CA PHE A 197 -4.05 -12.53 11.46
C PHE A 197 -2.85 -13.17 12.13
N SER A 198 -2.51 -12.72 13.33
CA SER A 198 -1.52 -13.39 14.17
C SER A 198 -2.23 -14.40 15.03
N TYR A 199 -1.68 -15.61 15.15
CA TYR A 199 -2.26 -16.65 15.99
C TYR A 199 -1.33 -17.05 17.13
N PHE A 200 -1.96 -17.42 18.24
CA PHE A 200 -1.34 -17.73 19.51
C PHE A 200 -1.92 -19.04 20.05
N GLU A 201 -1.24 -19.62 21.03
CA GLU A 201 -1.67 -20.84 21.74
C GLU A 201 -1.93 -21.99 20.77
N GLU A 202 -0.94 -22.31 19.95
CA GLU A 202 -1.02 -23.39 18.97
C GLU A 202 -2.15 -23.24 17.92
N GLY A 203 -2.69 -22.03 17.76
CA GLY A 203 -3.70 -21.71 16.75
C GLY A 203 -5.14 -21.68 17.28
N GLU A 204 -5.34 -21.62 18.59
CA GLU A 204 -6.67 -21.44 19.20
C GLU A 204 -7.14 -19.98 19.16
N LEU A 205 -6.22 -19.03 19.33
CA LEU A 205 -6.52 -17.60 19.38
C LEU A 205 -6.01 -16.88 18.15
N PHE A 206 -6.85 -16.01 17.59
CA PHE A 206 -6.52 -15.18 16.41
C PHE A 206 -6.71 -13.71 16.73
N LEU A 207 -5.71 -12.91 16.40
CA LEU A 207 -5.71 -11.47 16.54
C LEU A 207 -5.50 -10.81 15.18
N VAL A 208 -6.31 -9.81 14.91
CA VAL A 208 -6.18 -8.90 13.77
C VAL A 208 -5.24 -7.76 14.15
N ASP A 209 -4.31 -7.43 13.25
CA ASP A 209 -3.43 -6.26 13.38
C ASP A 209 -2.66 -6.25 14.70
N ALA A 210 -1.71 -7.19 14.81
CA ALA A 210 -0.83 -7.32 15.95
C ALA A 210 0.14 -6.14 16.05
N ASN A 211 0.38 -5.64 17.26
CA ASN A 211 1.45 -4.68 17.52
C ASN A 211 2.82 -5.38 17.54
N LEU A 212 3.92 -4.62 17.59
CA LEU A 212 5.27 -5.20 17.58
C LEU A 212 5.50 -6.20 18.72
N ALA A 213 4.93 -5.93 19.90
CA ALA A 213 5.07 -6.81 21.06
C ALA A 213 4.33 -8.14 20.86
N GLU A 214 3.09 -8.09 20.37
CA GLU A 214 2.26 -9.24 20.00
C GLU A 214 2.92 -10.03 18.85
N GLU A 215 3.54 -9.37 17.86
CA GLU A 215 4.25 -10.01 16.76
C GLU A 215 5.48 -10.81 17.20
N GLN A 216 6.19 -10.38 18.25
CA GLN A 216 7.32 -11.15 18.79
C GLN A 216 6.87 -12.39 19.60
N VAL A 217 5.63 -12.39 20.10
CA VAL A 217 5.09 -13.46 20.96
C VAL A 217 4.24 -14.46 20.18
N ARG A 218 3.79 -14.11 18.96
CA ARG A 218 2.94 -14.98 18.12
C ARG A 218 3.64 -16.28 17.73
N ASP A 219 2.83 -17.33 17.57
CA ASP A 219 3.33 -18.60 17.05
C ASP A 219 3.50 -18.54 15.54
N GLY A 220 2.60 -17.84 14.86
CA GLY A 220 2.70 -17.55 13.43
C GLY A 220 1.64 -16.57 12.96
N GLU A 221 1.56 -16.40 11.64
CA GLU A 221 0.60 -15.50 11.02
C GLU A 221 -0.04 -16.11 9.78
N VAL A 222 -1.26 -15.66 9.50
CA VAL A 222 -2.01 -15.94 8.29
C VAL A 222 -2.38 -14.62 7.65
N ILE A 223 -1.96 -14.45 6.40
CA ILE A 223 -2.20 -13.25 5.63
C ILE A 223 -3.19 -13.61 4.54
N ILE A 224 -4.34 -12.94 4.54
CA ILE A 224 -5.38 -13.14 3.56
C ILE A 224 -5.49 -11.85 2.76
N THR A 225 -5.25 -11.95 1.45
CA THR A 225 -5.49 -10.84 0.53
C THR A 225 -6.80 -11.07 -0.19
N MET A 226 -7.72 -10.13 -0.04
CA MET A 226 -9.03 -10.20 -0.70
C MET A 226 -9.35 -8.90 -1.42
N ASN A 227 -10.23 -9.03 -2.39
CA ASN A 227 -10.85 -7.91 -3.08
C ASN A 227 -12.17 -7.52 -2.39
N ARG A 228 -12.68 -6.31 -2.66
CA ARG A 228 -14.00 -5.84 -2.15
C ARG A 228 -15.17 -6.75 -2.54
N HIS A 229 -15.03 -7.51 -3.62
CA HIS A 229 -16.03 -8.44 -4.14
C HIS A 229 -16.07 -9.80 -3.40
N GLY A 230 -15.13 -10.07 -2.49
CA GLY A 230 -15.06 -11.35 -1.77
C GLY A 230 -14.19 -12.41 -2.44
N GLU A 231 -13.51 -12.05 -3.52
CA GLU A 231 -12.54 -12.91 -4.19
C GLU A 231 -11.23 -12.91 -3.41
N VAL A 232 -10.71 -14.11 -3.14
CA VAL A 232 -9.42 -14.30 -2.47
C VAL A 232 -8.32 -14.29 -3.51
N CYS A 233 -7.40 -13.33 -3.41
CA CYS A 233 -6.25 -13.25 -4.30
C CYS A 233 -5.11 -14.17 -3.82
N GLN A 234 -4.86 -14.20 -2.51
CA GLN A 234 -3.86 -15.08 -1.90
C GLN A 234 -4.18 -15.36 -0.43
N ILE A 235 -3.73 -16.52 0.04
CA ILE A 235 -3.63 -16.87 1.46
C ILE A 235 -2.20 -17.33 1.68
N ALA A 236 -1.51 -16.72 2.64
CA ALA A 236 -0.15 -17.07 2.99
C ALA A 236 -0.05 -17.29 4.50
N LYS A 237 0.21 -18.54 4.90
CA LYS A 237 0.51 -18.90 6.29
C LYS A 237 2.02 -18.94 6.47
N TYR A 238 2.53 -18.15 7.40
CA TYR A 238 3.95 -18.11 7.73
C TYR A 238 4.15 -18.50 9.20
N GLY A 239 5.13 -19.38 9.42
CA GLY A 239 5.49 -19.87 10.74
C GLY A 239 4.49 -20.83 11.39
N GLY A 240 4.80 -21.11 12.67
CA GLY A 240 3.93 -21.61 13.72
C GLY A 240 3.27 -22.97 13.60
N ALA A 241 2.34 -23.16 14.55
CA ALA A 241 1.54 -24.34 14.79
C ALA A 241 0.50 -24.64 13.69
N THR A 242 -0.16 -25.79 13.81
CA THR A 242 -1.22 -26.23 12.91
C THR A 242 -2.48 -25.39 13.09
N VAL A 243 -3.05 -24.88 12.00
CA VAL A 243 -4.30 -24.13 12.03
C VAL A 243 -5.42 -25.01 11.49
N GLU A 244 -6.54 -25.08 12.21
CA GLU A 244 -7.70 -25.84 11.76
C GLU A 244 -8.30 -25.21 10.48
N PRO A 245 -8.63 -26.00 9.44
CA PRO A 245 -9.21 -25.47 8.22
C PRO A 245 -10.51 -24.68 8.43
N TYR A 246 -11.33 -25.06 9.41
CA TYR A 246 -12.58 -24.35 9.72
C TYR A 246 -12.31 -22.94 10.27
N ALA A 247 -11.27 -22.77 11.08
CA ALA A 247 -10.84 -21.47 11.55
C ALA A 247 -10.45 -20.56 10.37
N LEU A 248 -9.74 -21.07 9.37
CA LEU A 248 -9.38 -20.28 8.16
C LEU A 248 -10.60 -19.75 7.39
N PHE A 249 -11.70 -20.51 7.32
CA PHE A 249 -12.94 -20.03 6.70
C PHE A 249 -13.58 -18.88 7.49
N ASN A 250 -13.57 -18.97 8.82
CA ASN A 250 -14.06 -17.90 9.69
C ASN A 250 -13.19 -16.63 9.53
N LEU A 251 -11.86 -16.80 9.49
CA LEU A 251 -10.93 -15.69 9.24
C LEU A 251 -11.14 -15.04 7.87
N THR A 252 -11.43 -15.83 6.84
CA THR A 252 -11.72 -15.30 5.49
C THR A 252 -12.99 -14.44 5.50
N THR A 253 -14.01 -14.87 6.24
CA THR A 253 -15.26 -14.11 6.39
C THR A 253 -15.02 -12.80 7.14
N LEU A 254 -14.21 -12.83 8.20
CA LEU A 254 -13.82 -11.65 8.95
C LEU A 254 -12.96 -10.70 8.09
N ALA A 255 -11.99 -11.23 7.35
CA ALA A 255 -11.15 -10.48 6.42
C ALA A 255 -11.99 -9.73 5.40
N LEU A 256 -13.03 -10.36 4.84
CA LEU A 256 -13.94 -9.72 3.89
C LEU A 256 -14.64 -8.49 4.49
N GLN A 257 -15.05 -8.55 5.75
CA GLN A 257 -15.68 -7.41 6.43
C GLN A 257 -14.68 -6.25 6.55
N LYS A 258 -13.46 -6.54 7.02
CA LYS A 258 -12.41 -5.53 7.21
C LYS A 258 -11.93 -4.92 5.88
N VAL A 259 -11.77 -5.73 4.83
CA VAL A 259 -11.41 -5.27 3.48
C VAL A 259 -12.47 -4.31 2.92
N LYS A 260 -13.76 -4.59 3.15
CA LYS A 260 -14.84 -3.67 2.74
C LYS A 260 -14.79 -2.34 3.48
N GLU A 261 -14.50 -2.36 4.78
CA GLU A 261 -14.34 -1.14 5.60
C GLU A 261 -13.14 -0.31 5.11
N MET A 262 -11.98 -0.94 4.93
CA MET A 262 -10.77 -0.28 4.44
C MET A 262 -10.92 0.26 3.02
N SER A 263 -11.54 -0.50 2.11
CA SER A 263 -11.76 -0.03 0.72
C SER A 263 -12.68 1.20 0.69
N LYS A 264 -13.73 1.22 1.52
CA LYS A 264 -14.58 2.41 1.68
C LYS A 264 -13.81 3.60 2.24
N PHE A 265 -12.95 3.37 3.24
CA PHE A 265 -12.12 4.41 3.83
C PHE A 265 -11.17 5.02 2.80
N ILE A 266 -10.46 4.20 2.01
CA ILE A 266 -9.55 4.67 0.95
C ILE A 266 -10.31 5.49 -0.10
N GLN A 267 -11.48 5.02 -0.55
CA GLN A 267 -12.31 5.77 -1.51
C GLN A 267 -12.74 7.13 -0.96
N THR A 268 -13.22 7.16 0.29
CA THR A 268 -13.62 8.43 0.94
C THR A 268 -12.47 9.42 0.98
N ARG A 269 -11.27 8.96 1.33
CA ARG A 269 -10.07 9.81 1.39
C ARG A 269 -9.62 10.29 0.00
N LEU A 270 -9.71 9.45 -1.02
CA LEU A 270 -9.42 9.84 -2.41
C LEU A 270 -10.42 10.89 -2.92
N ASP A 271 -11.70 10.73 -2.60
CA ASP A 271 -12.73 11.71 -2.98
C ASP A 271 -12.52 13.04 -2.28
N ASP A 272 -12.13 13.03 -1.00
CA ASP A 272 -11.83 14.25 -0.25
C ASP A 272 -10.58 14.96 -0.77
N ASP A 273 -9.55 14.21 -1.17
CA ASP A 273 -8.36 14.77 -1.82
C ASP A 273 -8.68 15.37 -3.19
N ALA A 274 -9.46 14.66 -4.01
CA ALA A 274 -9.93 15.17 -5.30
C ALA A 274 -10.74 16.46 -5.13
N LYS A 275 -11.61 16.56 -4.11
CA LYS A 275 -12.35 17.79 -3.79
C LYS A 275 -11.43 18.92 -3.35
N LYS A 276 -10.40 18.66 -2.55
CA LYS A 276 -9.43 19.67 -2.11
C LYS A 276 -8.65 20.24 -3.28
N ARG A 277 -8.17 19.38 -4.19
CA ARG A 277 -7.45 19.80 -5.41
C ARG A 277 -8.37 20.54 -6.38
N ASN A 278 -9.63 20.12 -6.48
CA ASN A 278 -10.64 20.77 -7.32
C ASN A 278 -11.36 21.95 -6.63
N ALA A 279 -10.97 22.35 -5.41
CA ALA A 279 -11.63 23.43 -4.68
C ALA A 279 -11.47 24.79 -5.38
N GLY A 280 -10.45 24.93 -6.23
CA GLY A 280 -10.31 26.02 -7.18
C GLY A 280 -10.88 25.72 -8.56
N GLY A 281 -11.92 24.88 -8.68
CA GLY A 281 -12.45 24.39 -9.96
C GLY A 281 -12.84 25.48 -10.96
N LEU A 282 -13.52 25.11 -12.06
CA LEU A 282 -13.91 25.98 -13.18
C LEU A 282 -14.31 27.44 -12.83
N LEU A 283 -14.92 27.71 -11.67
CA LEU A 283 -15.23 29.06 -11.19
C LEU A 283 -14.01 29.95 -10.84
N ALA A 284 -12.91 29.40 -10.32
CA ALA A 284 -11.69 30.16 -10.05
C ALA A 284 -10.78 30.29 -11.29
N GLU A 285 -10.84 29.34 -12.21
CA GLU A 285 -10.23 29.49 -13.55
C GLU A 285 -11.02 30.48 -14.43
N LEU A 286 -12.34 30.60 -14.22
CA LEU A 286 -13.19 31.62 -14.84
C LEU A 286 -13.03 33.01 -14.18
N SER A 287 -12.52 33.11 -12.95
CA SER A 287 -12.10 34.39 -12.37
C SER A 287 -10.75 34.78 -12.97
N ALA A 288 -10.82 35.34 -14.18
CA ALA A 288 -9.70 35.92 -14.90
C ALA A 288 -9.13 37.14 -14.15
N GLU A 289 -8.27 36.90 -13.17
CA GLU A 289 -7.31 37.89 -12.69
C GLU A 289 -5.92 37.50 -13.18
N ASN A 290 -5.74 37.61 -14.50
CA ASN A 290 -4.40 37.86 -15.03
C ASN A 290 -4.03 39.29 -14.61
N ASP A 291 -3.33 39.43 -13.49
CA ASP A 291 -2.64 40.66 -13.12
C ASP A 291 -1.61 41.00 -14.20
N ARG A 292 -2.06 41.67 -15.26
CA ARG A 292 -1.17 42.43 -16.12
C ARG A 292 -0.70 43.63 -15.29
N PRO A 293 0.60 43.79 -15.02
CA PRO A 293 1.07 45.04 -14.46
C PRO A 293 0.75 46.15 -15.48
N PHE A 294 -0.22 46.99 -15.14
CA PHE A 294 -0.44 48.24 -15.84
C PHE A 294 0.77 49.13 -15.56
N ASP A 295 1.72 49.17 -16.49
CA ASP A 295 2.70 50.25 -16.54
C ASP A 295 1.93 51.57 -16.61
N ARG A 296 1.95 52.32 -15.51
CA ARG A 296 1.46 53.69 -15.51
C ARG A 296 2.41 54.52 -16.38
N PRO A 297 1.91 55.35 -17.31
CA PRO A 297 2.78 56.27 -18.03
C PRO A 297 3.39 57.24 -17.02
N VAL A 298 4.72 57.33 -17.05
CA VAL A 298 5.50 58.32 -16.31
C VAL A 298 5.23 59.67 -16.98
N GLU A 299 4.64 60.61 -16.24
CA GLU A 299 4.57 62.04 -16.60
C GLU A 299 5.96 62.69 -16.59
#